data_AF-A0A838WDR5-F1
#
_entry.id   AF-A0A838WDR5-F1
#
_cell.length_a   1.000
_cell.length_b   1.000
_cell.length_c   1.000
_cell.angle_alpha   90.00
_cell.angle_beta   90.00
_cell.angle_gamma   90.00
#
_symmetry.space_group_name_H-M   'P 1'
#
loop_
_entity.id
_entity.type
_entity.pdbx_description
1 polymer ?
#
loop_
_entity_poly.entity_id
_entity_poly.type
_entity_poly.pdbx_seq_one_letter_code
_entity_poly.pdbx_strand_id
1 'polypeptide(L)'
;MMFDWAHILHRQTYDVWADERIPLEEKDRQMAQVLAYYKTRPDITFSSQPKSMELMDGQFYSLAFRERFPKFNGLIWAYHWLQIGLYEPLLVGRNVDERQALVRATVARFWQMLENAPETMPYLMPMTAAVSPRFAERYPEISIIFDNLHMMHDVVSDILASDQVPRNRKRAEILRAIELFRDDTSHVTTVNAWRQMAVGMGTHNQGGPAVGFLTALPTPTVPRGMSMAGMDHAEMDHEAHDDHAAHAAPAQPGHDGHATPAMDPEMHQAMEFIVRLLSDPRIEARIHADPRLHQLWADPEVQQQLQMMRRMHGPGAEGDQRRGVQQPGHQHQQPEDQHQHHQQPQPRNQPQRR
;
A
#
# COMPACT_ATOMS: atom_id res chain seq x y z
N MET A 1 -4.37 -11.71 -5.63
CA MET A 1 -5.59 -12.01 -6.42
C MET A 1 -6.67 -10.95 -6.27
N MET A 2 -7.24 -10.70 -5.07
CA MET A 2 -8.28 -9.65 -4.89
C MET A 2 -7.77 -8.24 -5.18
N PHE A 3 -6.60 -7.87 -4.63
CA PHE A 3 -5.93 -6.61 -4.98
C PHE A 3 -5.68 -6.50 -6.49
N ASP A 4 -5.10 -7.52 -7.12
CA ASP A 4 -4.80 -7.50 -8.56
C ASP A 4 -6.07 -7.29 -9.40
N TRP A 5 -7.18 -7.92 -9.02
CA TRP A 5 -8.46 -7.82 -9.71
C TRP A 5 -9.06 -6.40 -9.63
N ALA A 6 -8.98 -5.76 -8.47
CA ALA A 6 -9.40 -4.36 -8.32
C ALA A 6 -8.46 -3.39 -9.05
N HIS A 7 -7.16 -3.67 -9.12
CA HIS A 7 -6.22 -2.89 -9.92
C HIS A 7 -6.46 -3.04 -11.44
N ILE A 8 -6.98 -4.18 -11.91
CA ILE A 8 -7.47 -4.32 -13.28
C ILE A 8 -8.65 -3.37 -13.52
N LEU A 9 -9.59 -3.26 -12.57
CA LEU A 9 -10.70 -2.29 -12.67
C LEU A 9 -10.20 -0.84 -12.72
N HIS A 10 -9.21 -0.47 -11.90
CA HIS A 10 -8.55 0.85 -12.00
C HIS A 10 -8.01 1.09 -13.42
N ARG A 11 -7.23 0.14 -13.95
CA ARG A 11 -6.62 0.25 -15.29
C ARG A 11 -7.67 0.38 -16.38
N GLN A 12 -8.67 -0.49 -16.37
CA GLN A 12 -9.74 -0.48 -17.37
C GLN A 12 -10.57 0.82 -17.31
N THR A 13 -10.74 1.39 -16.12
CA THR A 13 -11.39 2.70 -15.96
C THR A 13 -10.60 3.80 -16.66
N TYR A 14 -9.27 3.84 -16.51
CA TYR A 14 -8.44 4.77 -17.30
C TYR A 14 -8.50 4.47 -18.78
N ASP A 15 -8.41 3.21 -19.19
CA ASP A 15 -8.43 2.83 -20.61
C ASP A 15 -9.71 3.33 -21.28
N VAL A 16 -10.88 3.13 -20.63
CA VAL A 16 -12.15 3.64 -21.16
C VAL A 16 -12.10 5.15 -21.32
N TRP A 17 -11.67 5.91 -20.33
CA TRP A 17 -11.74 7.36 -20.37
C TRP A 17 -10.65 8.02 -21.22
N ALA A 18 -9.44 7.47 -21.23
CA ALA A 18 -8.30 7.99 -22.00
C ALA A 18 -8.31 7.58 -23.48
N ASP A 19 -9.09 6.56 -23.88
CA ASP A 19 -9.16 6.13 -25.27
C ASP A 19 -10.08 7.05 -26.11
N GLU A 20 -9.47 7.93 -26.89
CA GLU A 20 -10.18 8.87 -27.78
C GLU A 20 -10.93 8.19 -28.94
N ARG A 21 -10.72 6.88 -29.17
CA ARG A 21 -11.48 6.11 -30.15
C ARG A 21 -12.88 5.75 -29.64
N ILE A 22 -13.11 5.82 -28.33
CA ILE A 22 -14.43 5.61 -27.73
C ILE A 22 -15.15 6.97 -27.71
N PRO A 23 -16.29 7.13 -28.42
CA PRO A 23 -17.09 8.35 -28.38
C PRO A 23 -17.58 8.66 -26.96
N LEU A 24 -17.78 9.95 -26.65
CA LEU A 24 -18.17 10.39 -25.30
C LEU A 24 -19.49 9.77 -24.83
N GLU A 25 -20.46 9.70 -25.75
CA GLU A 25 -21.77 9.09 -25.54
C GLU A 25 -21.70 7.59 -25.21
N GLU A 26 -20.58 6.94 -25.54
CA GLU A 26 -20.38 5.51 -25.36
C GLU A 26 -19.58 5.17 -24.08
N LYS A 27 -18.91 6.16 -23.47
CA LYS A 27 -18.06 5.96 -22.28
C LYS A 27 -18.84 5.33 -21.14
N ASP A 28 -20.08 5.77 -20.89
CA ASP A 28 -20.93 5.21 -19.84
C ASP A 28 -21.25 3.73 -20.07
N ARG A 29 -21.56 3.35 -21.32
CA ARG A 29 -21.82 1.96 -21.67
C ARG A 29 -20.58 1.09 -21.46
N GLN A 30 -19.40 1.60 -21.82
CA GLN A 30 -18.12 0.90 -21.63
C GLN A 30 -17.76 0.76 -20.15
N MET A 31 -17.96 1.81 -19.36
CA MET A 31 -17.79 1.79 -17.91
C MET A 31 -18.69 0.74 -17.25
N ALA A 32 -19.96 0.66 -17.66
CA ALA A 32 -20.89 -0.36 -17.18
C ALA A 32 -20.43 -1.79 -17.54
N GLN A 33 -19.86 -1.99 -18.73
CA GLN A 33 -19.30 -3.28 -19.14
C GLN A 33 -18.07 -3.67 -18.34
N VAL A 34 -17.17 -2.73 -18.08
CA VAL A 34 -15.98 -2.94 -17.24
C VAL A 34 -16.38 -3.34 -15.82
N LEU A 35 -17.35 -2.63 -15.21
CA LEU A 35 -17.88 -2.99 -13.90
C LEU A 35 -18.56 -4.36 -13.90
N ALA A 36 -19.38 -4.66 -14.92
CA ALA A 36 -20.02 -5.96 -15.06
C ALA A 36 -18.98 -7.10 -15.16
N TYR A 37 -17.91 -6.89 -15.92
CA TYR A 37 -16.80 -7.84 -16.03
C TYR A 37 -16.09 -8.05 -14.69
N TYR A 38 -15.77 -6.97 -13.98
CA TYR A 38 -15.18 -7.04 -12.65
C TYR A 38 -16.03 -7.91 -11.71
N LYS A 39 -17.36 -7.71 -11.73
CA LYS A 39 -18.31 -8.45 -10.88
C LYS A 39 -18.53 -9.92 -11.27
N THR A 40 -17.95 -10.41 -12.37
CA THR A 40 -18.02 -11.84 -12.72
C THR A 40 -17.24 -12.75 -11.76
N ARG A 41 -16.41 -12.17 -10.89
CA ARG A 41 -15.55 -12.87 -9.93
C ARG A 41 -15.86 -12.51 -8.48
N PRO A 42 -17.07 -12.81 -7.97
CA PRO A 42 -17.45 -12.49 -6.59
C PRO A 42 -16.55 -13.17 -5.55
N ASP A 43 -15.81 -14.20 -5.95
CA ASP A 43 -14.79 -14.87 -5.14
C ASP A 43 -13.57 -14.00 -4.82
N ILE A 44 -13.34 -12.90 -5.54
CA ILE A 44 -12.15 -12.03 -5.39
C ILE A 44 -12.43 -10.53 -5.60
N THR A 45 -13.70 -10.09 -5.68
CA THR A 45 -14.06 -8.67 -5.79
C THR A 45 -14.34 -8.06 -4.41
N PHE A 46 -13.89 -6.83 -4.20
CA PHE A 46 -14.39 -5.97 -3.12
C PHE A 46 -15.90 -5.75 -3.23
N SER A 47 -16.54 -5.55 -2.08
CA SER A 47 -17.94 -5.16 -1.96
C SER A 47 -18.23 -3.89 -2.76
N SER A 48 -19.43 -3.86 -3.36
CA SER A 48 -20.00 -2.68 -4.00
C SER A 48 -20.68 -1.73 -2.98
N GLN A 49 -20.77 -2.14 -1.71
CA GLN A 49 -21.26 -1.32 -0.61
C GLN A 49 -20.11 -0.56 0.04
N PRO A 50 -20.29 0.72 0.41
CA PRO A 50 -19.23 1.47 1.06
C PRO A 50 -18.98 0.93 2.46
N LYS A 51 -17.71 0.69 2.77
CA LYS A 51 -17.29 0.29 4.12
C LYS A 51 -17.17 1.51 5.03
N SER A 52 -17.53 1.35 6.30
CA SER A 52 -17.38 2.39 7.30
C SER A 52 -15.92 2.54 7.72
N MET A 53 -15.56 3.75 8.17
CA MET A 53 -14.18 4.02 8.63
C MET A 53 -13.81 3.19 9.86
N GLU A 54 -14.80 2.73 10.62
CA GLU A 54 -14.60 1.78 11.73
C GLU A 54 -13.88 0.49 11.31
N LEU A 55 -14.10 0.00 10.08
CA LEU A 55 -13.42 -1.20 9.59
C LEU A 55 -11.91 -0.96 9.35
N MET A 56 -11.52 0.28 9.08
CA MET A 56 -10.11 0.65 8.86
C MET A 56 -9.44 1.12 10.16
N ASP A 57 -10.07 2.06 10.87
CA ASP A 57 -9.45 2.82 11.96
C ASP A 57 -9.91 2.40 13.36
N GLY A 58 -10.95 1.56 13.47
CA GLY A 58 -11.54 1.12 14.74
C GLY A 58 -11.08 -0.25 15.24
N GLN A 59 -10.13 -0.89 14.54
CA GLN A 59 -9.64 -2.22 14.90
C GLN A 59 -8.51 -2.11 15.93
N PHE A 60 -8.32 -3.16 16.74
CA PHE A 60 -7.27 -3.16 17.78
C PHE A 60 -5.84 -3.02 17.24
N TYR A 61 -5.63 -3.33 15.95
CA TYR A 61 -4.36 -3.18 15.26
C TYR A 61 -4.23 -1.88 14.46
N SER A 62 -5.32 -1.10 14.34
CA SER A 62 -5.36 0.09 13.50
C SER A 62 -4.29 1.09 13.87
N LEU A 63 -3.92 1.92 12.90
CA LEU A 63 -2.92 2.98 12.99
C LEU A 63 -1.46 2.51 13.16
N ALA A 64 -1.21 1.23 13.48
CA ALA A 64 0.13 0.73 13.76
C ALA A 64 1.15 1.04 12.64
N PHE A 65 0.73 0.95 11.38
CA PHE A 65 1.60 1.26 10.25
C PHE A 65 1.80 2.76 10.07
N ARG A 66 0.73 3.57 10.17
CA ARG A 66 0.85 5.03 9.99
C ARG A 66 1.66 5.70 11.09
N GLU A 67 1.58 5.19 12.32
CA GLU A 67 2.37 5.68 13.45
C GLU A 67 3.85 5.30 13.33
N ARG A 68 4.13 4.04 12.95
CA ARG A 68 5.50 3.51 12.85
C ARG A 68 6.24 3.99 11.60
N PHE A 69 5.52 4.17 10.49
CA PHE A 69 6.07 4.51 9.19
C PHE A 69 5.32 5.68 8.52
N PRO A 70 5.24 6.86 9.16
CA PRO A 70 4.40 7.97 8.70
C PRO A 70 4.77 8.48 7.31
N LYS A 71 6.06 8.47 6.95
CA LYS A 71 6.52 8.83 5.60
C LYS A 71 6.09 7.81 4.54
N PHE A 72 6.09 6.52 4.89
CA PHE A 72 5.66 5.49 3.96
C PHE A 72 4.14 5.49 3.80
N ASN A 73 3.38 5.58 4.90
CA ASN A 73 1.93 5.73 4.82
C ASN A 73 1.51 6.99 4.02
N GLY A 74 2.15 8.13 4.26
CA GLY A 74 1.91 9.35 3.48
C GLY A 74 2.18 9.17 1.99
N LEU A 75 3.22 8.41 1.61
CA LEU A 75 3.51 8.10 0.21
C LEU A 75 2.45 7.21 -0.42
N ILE A 76 1.96 6.19 0.31
CA ILE A 76 0.86 5.33 -0.14
C ILE A 76 -0.39 6.18 -0.36
N TRP A 77 -0.74 7.06 0.57
CA TRP A 77 -1.89 7.95 0.41
C TRP A 77 -1.71 8.96 -0.73
N ALA A 78 -0.54 9.56 -0.92
CA ALA A 78 -0.28 10.41 -2.08
C ALA A 78 -0.46 9.63 -3.40
N TYR A 79 -0.08 8.35 -3.43
CA TYR A 79 -0.30 7.49 -4.59
C TYR A 79 -1.78 7.14 -4.79
N HIS A 80 -2.52 6.80 -3.72
CA HIS A 80 -3.98 6.61 -3.78
C HIS A 80 -4.68 7.86 -4.31
N TRP A 81 -4.29 9.05 -3.84
CA TRP A 81 -4.77 10.34 -4.33
C TRP A 81 -4.54 10.48 -5.84
N LEU A 82 -3.33 10.18 -6.33
CA LEU A 82 -3.05 10.25 -7.77
C LEU A 82 -3.90 9.27 -8.56
N GLN A 83 -4.07 8.04 -8.07
CA GLN A 83 -4.89 7.04 -8.75
C GLN A 83 -6.33 7.56 -8.93
N ILE A 84 -7.02 7.88 -7.85
CA ILE A 84 -8.42 8.33 -7.96
C ILE A 84 -8.53 9.74 -8.58
N GLY A 85 -7.52 10.58 -8.37
CA GLY A 85 -7.46 11.95 -8.87
C GLY A 85 -7.36 12.05 -10.39
N LEU A 86 -6.76 11.07 -11.07
CA LEU A 86 -6.66 11.08 -12.53
C LEU A 86 -8.00 10.84 -13.24
N TYR A 87 -9.04 10.37 -12.56
CA TYR A 87 -10.36 10.19 -13.16
C TYR A 87 -11.07 11.52 -13.44
N GLU A 88 -10.98 12.45 -12.50
CA GLU A 88 -11.61 13.76 -12.60
C GLU A 88 -11.18 14.55 -13.86
N PRO A 89 -9.88 14.77 -14.16
CA PRO A 89 -9.45 15.51 -15.33
C PRO A 89 -9.85 14.85 -16.65
N LEU A 90 -9.88 13.50 -16.70
CA LEU A 90 -10.33 12.77 -17.88
C LEU A 90 -11.83 12.94 -18.13
N LEU A 91 -12.62 13.05 -17.06
CA LEU A 91 -14.07 13.18 -17.13
C LEU A 91 -14.52 14.62 -17.40
N VAL A 92 -13.91 15.62 -16.76
CA VAL A 92 -14.36 17.03 -16.84
C VAL A 92 -13.79 17.78 -18.05
N GLY A 93 -12.66 17.32 -18.61
CA GLY A 93 -12.08 17.94 -19.80
C GLY A 93 -13.00 17.81 -21.02
N ARG A 94 -13.31 18.95 -21.66
CA ARG A 94 -14.28 19.04 -22.78
C ARG A 94 -13.72 18.54 -24.10
N ASN A 95 -12.40 18.49 -24.22
CA ASN A 95 -11.67 18.00 -25.38
C ASN A 95 -10.31 17.40 -24.96
N VAL A 96 -9.61 16.81 -25.92
CA VAL A 96 -8.33 16.11 -25.69
C VAL A 96 -7.28 17.02 -25.06
N ASP A 97 -7.12 18.24 -25.58
CA ASP A 97 -6.10 19.17 -25.09
C ASP A 97 -6.35 19.59 -23.64
N GLU A 98 -7.63 19.85 -23.30
CA GLU A 98 -8.03 20.19 -21.93
C GLU A 98 -7.82 19.01 -20.98
N ARG A 99 -8.20 17.79 -21.37
CA ARG A 99 -7.94 16.58 -20.56
C ARG A 99 -6.44 16.40 -20.32
N GLN A 100 -5.62 16.51 -21.36
CA GLN A 100 -4.17 16.37 -21.23
C GLN A 100 -3.56 17.46 -20.33
N ALA A 101 -4.02 18.71 -20.45
CA ALA A 101 -3.57 19.81 -19.60
C ALA A 101 -3.93 19.55 -18.13
N LEU A 102 -5.17 19.13 -17.86
CA LEU A 102 -5.62 18.81 -16.52
C LEU A 102 -4.87 17.60 -15.95
N VAL A 103 -4.67 16.52 -16.72
CA VAL A 103 -3.87 15.35 -16.31
C VAL A 103 -2.45 15.77 -15.96
N ARG A 104 -1.78 16.61 -16.78
CA ARG A 104 -0.45 17.12 -16.46
C ARG A 104 -0.45 17.92 -15.16
N ALA A 105 -1.47 18.74 -14.93
CA ALA A 105 -1.60 19.50 -13.68
C ALA A 105 -1.79 18.58 -12.47
N THR A 106 -2.67 17.57 -12.55
CA THR A 106 -2.87 16.57 -11.49
C THR A 106 -1.59 15.78 -11.19
N VAL A 107 -0.83 15.38 -12.21
CA VAL A 107 0.48 14.72 -12.03
C VAL A 107 1.49 15.66 -11.38
N ALA A 108 1.56 16.92 -11.81
CA ALA A 108 2.43 17.92 -11.17
C ALA A 108 2.06 18.14 -9.69
N ARG A 109 0.76 18.12 -9.36
CA ARG A 109 0.28 18.22 -7.99
C ARG A 109 0.73 17.04 -7.13
N PHE A 110 0.66 15.82 -7.64
CA PHE A 110 1.23 14.66 -6.96
C PHE A 110 2.73 14.88 -6.67
N TRP A 111 3.51 15.36 -7.63
CA TRP A 111 4.94 15.65 -7.40
C TRP A 111 5.18 16.73 -6.36
N GLN A 112 4.31 17.74 -6.26
CA GLN A 112 4.38 18.75 -5.20
C GLN A 112 4.19 18.12 -3.82
N MET A 113 3.27 17.16 -3.66
CA MET A 113 3.06 16.46 -2.38
C MET A 113 4.34 15.75 -1.88
N LEU A 114 5.24 15.40 -2.79
CA LEU A 114 6.49 14.68 -2.48
C LEU A 114 7.68 15.61 -2.21
N GLU A 115 7.56 16.92 -2.44
CA GLU A 115 8.68 17.86 -2.31
C GLU A 115 9.20 17.98 -0.87
N ASN A 116 8.30 17.96 0.12
CA ASN A 116 8.65 18.02 1.53
C ASN A 116 7.93 16.89 2.30
N ALA A 117 8.34 15.65 1.99
CA ALA A 117 7.73 14.46 2.55
C ALA A 117 8.24 14.17 3.98
N PRO A 118 7.35 13.88 4.96
CA PRO A 118 5.90 13.65 4.79
C PRO A 118 5.00 14.88 4.89
N GLU A 119 5.49 16.05 5.29
CA GLU A 119 4.69 17.22 5.68
C GLU A 119 3.67 17.66 4.61
N THR A 120 3.99 17.48 3.33
CA THR A 120 3.13 17.86 2.20
C THR A 120 2.26 16.72 1.64
N MET A 121 2.39 15.51 2.18
CA MET A 121 1.57 14.36 1.80
C MET A 121 0.23 14.36 2.54
N PRO A 122 -0.82 13.68 2.04
CA PRO A 122 -2.09 13.55 2.75
C PRO A 122 -1.93 13.13 4.22
N TYR A 123 -2.78 13.69 5.07
CA TYR A 123 -2.88 13.43 6.50
C TYR A 123 -3.99 12.43 6.84
N LEU A 124 -4.94 12.27 5.90
CA LEU A 124 -5.98 11.26 5.94
C LEU A 124 -6.04 10.54 4.59
N MET A 125 -6.57 9.31 4.63
CA MET A 125 -6.75 8.47 3.45
C MET A 125 -7.65 9.19 2.41
N PRO A 126 -7.19 9.37 1.16
CA PRO A 126 -7.95 10.07 0.15
C PRO A 126 -9.17 9.28 -0.33
N MET A 127 -10.33 9.90 -0.26
CA MET A 127 -11.61 9.34 -0.69
C MET A 127 -11.98 9.84 -2.08
N THR A 128 -12.49 8.95 -2.94
CA THR A 128 -12.82 9.29 -4.33
C THR A 128 -13.85 10.41 -4.40
N ALA A 129 -14.85 10.43 -3.51
CA ALA A 129 -15.87 11.48 -3.45
C ALA A 129 -15.32 12.87 -3.07
N ALA A 130 -14.19 12.94 -2.36
CA ALA A 130 -13.55 14.21 -1.99
C ALA A 130 -12.57 14.69 -3.07
N VAL A 131 -11.79 13.76 -3.64
CA VAL A 131 -10.71 14.07 -4.59
C VAL A 131 -11.23 14.24 -6.03
N SER A 132 -12.20 13.40 -6.42
CA SER A 132 -12.77 13.31 -7.78
C SER A 132 -14.30 13.30 -7.74
N PRO A 133 -14.93 14.42 -7.31
CA PRO A 133 -16.35 14.46 -7.00
C PRO A 133 -17.25 14.20 -8.22
N ARG A 134 -16.89 14.68 -9.42
CA ARG A 134 -17.70 14.42 -10.62
C ARG A 134 -17.64 12.97 -11.05
N PHE A 135 -16.47 12.35 -10.91
CA PHE A 135 -16.34 10.91 -11.14
C PHE A 135 -17.15 10.11 -10.12
N ALA A 136 -17.08 10.44 -8.84
CA ALA A 136 -17.84 9.77 -7.78
C ALA A 136 -19.36 9.95 -7.90
N GLU A 137 -19.81 11.09 -8.43
CA GLU A 137 -21.21 11.34 -8.76
C GLU A 137 -21.67 10.43 -9.91
N ARG A 138 -20.88 10.35 -11.00
CA ARG A 138 -21.23 9.60 -12.21
C ARG A 138 -21.10 8.09 -12.05
N TYR A 139 -20.09 7.62 -11.31
CA TYR A 139 -19.75 6.20 -11.13
C TYR A 139 -19.57 5.84 -9.64
N PRO A 140 -20.64 5.92 -8.84
CA PRO A 140 -20.55 5.70 -7.39
C PRO A 140 -20.06 4.31 -7.02
N GLU A 141 -20.55 3.26 -7.69
CA GLU A 141 -20.19 1.88 -7.36
C GLU A 141 -18.69 1.61 -7.58
N ILE A 142 -18.12 2.11 -8.67
CA ILE A 142 -16.68 1.98 -8.97
C ILE A 142 -15.85 2.76 -7.94
N SER A 143 -16.30 3.97 -7.58
CA SER A 143 -15.64 4.81 -6.60
C SER A 143 -15.60 4.16 -5.21
N ILE A 144 -16.72 3.54 -4.81
CA ILE A 144 -16.83 2.78 -3.57
C ILE A 144 -15.86 1.59 -3.56
N ILE A 145 -15.77 0.85 -4.67
CA ILE A 145 -14.84 -0.28 -4.80
C ILE A 145 -13.39 0.18 -4.63
N PHE A 146 -13.02 1.35 -5.16
CA PHE A 146 -11.67 1.91 -5.02
C PHE A 146 -11.38 2.38 -3.59
N ASP A 147 -12.30 3.07 -2.94
CA ASP A 147 -12.13 3.48 -1.55
C ASP A 147 -12.02 2.24 -0.64
N ASN A 148 -12.84 1.22 -0.85
CA ASN A 148 -12.75 -0.07 -0.14
C ASN A 148 -11.38 -0.76 -0.36
N LEU A 149 -10.85 -0.71 -1.59
CA LEU A 149 -9.51 -1.21 -1.92
C LEU A 149 -8.42 -0.45 -1.15
N HIS A 150 -8.49 0.88 -1.14
CA HIS A 150 -7.52 1.75 -0.48
C HIS A 150 -7.53 1.58 1.04
N MET A 151 -8.72 1.47 1.65
CA MET A 151 -8.84 1.13 3.07
C MET A 151 -8.23 -0.24 3.39
N MET A 152 -8.41 -1.23 2.53
CA MET A 152 -7.85 -2.56 2.73
C MET A 152 -6.32 -2.60 2.63
N HIS A 153 -5.71 -1.72 1.82
CA HIS A 153 -4.25 -1.54 1.83
C HIS A 153 -3.74 -1.07 3.20
N ASP A 154 -4.43 -0.12 3.82
CA ASP A 154 -4.10 0.37 5.16
C ASP A 154 -4.29 -0.72 6.22
N VAL A 155 -5.43 -1.42 6.19
CA VAL A 155 -5.73 -2.52 7.14
C VAL A 155 -4.68 -3.62 7.10
N VAL A 156 -4.27 -4.06 5.90
CA VAL A 156 -3.20 -5.08 5.77
C VAL A 156 -1.88 -4.54 6.32
N SER A 157 -1.56 -3.29 6.03
CA SER A 157 -0.33 -2.65 6.52
C SER A 157 -0.32 -2.57 8.05
N ASP A 158 -1.45 -2.20 8.66
CA ASP A 158 -1.62 -2.14 10.11
C ASP A 158 -1.50 -3.52 10.76
N ILE A 159 -2.15 -4.56 10.21
CA ILE A 159 -1.99 -5.94 10.70
C ILE A 159 -0.52 -6.39 10.65
N LEU A 160 0.18 -6.07 9.56
CA LEU A 160 1.58 -6.43 9.37
C LEU A 160 2.53 -5.63 10.28
N ALA A 161 2.24 -4.36 10.56
CA ALA A 161 3.05 -3.51 11.42
C ALA A 161 2.75 -3.66 12.92
N SER A 162 1.55 -4.11 13.28
CA SER A 162 1.11 -4.19 14.66
C SER A 162 1.82 -5.28 15.44
N ASP A 163 2.31 -4.92 16.63
CA ASP A 163 2.83 -5.86 17.63
C ASP A 163 1.69 -6.53 18.43
N GLN A 164 0.48 -5.98 18.35
CA GLN A 164 -0.71 -6.56 18.99
C GLN A 164 -1.25 -7.77 18.21
N VAL A 165 -0.86 -7.93 16.94
CA VAL A 165 -1.17 -9.12 16.15
C VAL A 165 0.05 -10.05 16.18
N PRO A 166 0.01 -11.17 16.93
CA PRO A 166 1.09 -12.13 16.93
C PRO A 166 1.44 -12.57 15.52
N ARG A 167 2.72 -12.79 15.25
CA ARG A 167 3.22 -13.13 13.92
C ARG A 167 2.50 -14.32 13.28
N ASN A 168 2.26 -15.39 14.04
CA ASN A 168 1.51 -16.57 13.57
C ASN A 168 0.00 -16.33 13.36
N ARG A 169 -0.52 -15.14 13.72
CA ARG A 169 -1.92 -14.74 13.56
C ARG A 169 -2.14 -13.74 12.42
N LYS A 170 -1.11 -13.03 11.96
CA LYS A 170 -1.21 -12.00 10.90
C LYS A 170 -1.97 -12.49 9.66
N ARG A 171 -1.60 -13.66 9.14
CA ARG A 171 -2.29 -14.28 8.00
C ARG A 171 -3.78 -14.51 8.26
N ALA A 172 -4.16 -14.96 9.45
CA ALA A 172 -5.56 -15.21 9.79
C ALA A 172 -6.36 -13.91 9.88
N GLU A 173 -5.78 -12.85 10.45
CA GLU A 173 -6.42 -11.53 10.52
C GLU A 173 -6.54 -10.88 9.13
N ILE A 174 -5.54 -11.04 8.25
CA ILE A 174 -5.62 -10.58 6.85
C ILE A 174 -6.76 -11.30 6.12
N LEU A 175 -6.90 -12.62 6.28
CA LEU A 175 -8.00 -13.37 5.66
C LEU A 175 -9.37 -12.94 6.18
N ARG A 176 -9.48 -12.64 7.49
CA ARG A 176 -10.69 -12.07 8.08
C ARG A 176 -11.02 -10.71 7.48
N ALA A 177 -10.04 -9.82 7.35
CA ALA A 177 -10.23 -8.53 6.71
C ALA A 177 -10.67 -8.69 5.24
N ILE A 178 -10.06 -9.62 4.48
CA ILE A 178 -10.49 -9.96 3.12
C ILE A 178 -11.97 -10.34 3.09
N GLU A 179 -12.44 -11.19 4.00
CA GLU A 179 -13.85 -11.57 4.07
C GLU A 179 -14.76 -10.36 4.33
N LEU A 180 -14.39 -9.48 5.27
CA LEU A 180 -15.16 -8.29 5.63
C LEU A 180 -15.23 -7.26 4.49
N PHE A 181 -14.17 -7.07 3.72
CA PHE A 181 -14.14 -6.16 2.58
C PHE A 181 -14.85 -6.70 1.32
N ARG A 182 -15.13 -8.01 1.27
CA ARG A 182 -15.88 -8.65 0.17
C ARG A 182 -17.37 -8.79 0.46
N ASP A 183 -17.73 -8.98 1.73
CA ASP A 183 -19.12 -9.11 2.18
C ASP A 183 -19.90 -7.81 1.96
N ASP A 184 -21.21 -7.89 1.70
CA ASP A 184 -22.08 -6.73 1.46
C ASP A 184 -22.92 -6.35 2.70
N THR A 185 -22.65 -6.94 3.87
CA THR A 185 -23.51 -6.79 5.05
C THR A 185 -22.83 -6.20 6.28
N SER A 186 -21.55 -6.52 6.48
CA SER A 186 -20.78 -6.13 7.66
C SER A 186 -20.06 -4.81 7.42
N HIS A 187 -20.09 -3.93 8.41
CA HIS A 187 -19.44 -2.61 8.38
C HIS A 187 -19.82 -1.79 7.13
N VAL A 188 -21.04 -1.94 6.63
CA VAL A 188 -21.53 -1.16 5.50
C VAL A 188 -22.17 0.12 5.97
N THR A 189 -21.96 1.20 5.23
CA THR A 189 -22.67 2.47 5.39
C THR A 189 -23.54 2.75 4.16
N THR A 190 -24.31 3.83 4.19
CA THR A 190 -25.06 4.26 3.01
C THR A 190 -24.16 5.04 2.05
N VAL A 191 -24.50 5.05 0.76
CA VAL A 191 -23.77 5.87 -0.23
C VAL A 191 -23.81 7.36 0.14
N ASN A 192 -24.92 7.85 0.71
CA ASN A 192 -24.99 9.24 1.15
C ASN A 192 -24.05 9.52 2.33
N ALA A 193 -24.05 8.66 3.35
CA ALA A 193 -23.15 8.77 4.48
C ALA A 193 -21.68 8.66 4.06
N TRP A 194 -21.33 7.76 3.14
CA TRP A 194 -19.99 7.66 2.56
C TRP A 194 -19.54 8.97 1.90
N ARG A 195 -20.40 9.62 1.09
CA ARG A 195 -20.07 10.92 0.48
C ARG A 195 -19.89 12.02 1.52
N GLN A 196 -20.81 12.08 2.49
CA GLN A 196 -20.75 13.07 3.57
C GLN A 196 -19.49 12.90 4.41
N MET A 197 -19.15 11.66 4.77
CA MET A 197 -17.93 11.31 5.48
C MET A 197 -16.68 11.68 4.66
N ALA A 198 -16.63 11.32 3.38
CA ALA A 198 -15.50 11.66 2.51
C ALA A 198 -15.21 13.17 2.46
N VAL A 199 -16.26 14.00 2.35
CA VAL A 199 -16.11 15.47 2.39
C VAL A 199 -15.80 15.95 3.81
N GLY A 200 -16.45 15.36 4.81
CA GLY A 200 -16.27 15.69 6.22
C GLY A 200 -14.88 15.39 6.76
N MET A 201 -14.16 14.41 6.21
CA MET A 201 -12.73 14.22 6.51
C MET A 201 -11.87 15.44 6.15
N GLY A 202 -12.41 16.39 5.37
CA GLY A 202 -11.72 17.58 4.90
C GLY A 202 -10.90 17.27 3.67
N THR A 203 -11.32 17.77 2.51
CA THR A 203 -10.64 17.51 1.23
C THR A 203 -9.17 17.93 1.25
N HIS A 204 -8.82 18.98 2.00
CA HIS A 204 -7.43 19.42 2.20
C HIS A 204 -6.57 18.39 2.95
N ASN A 205 -7.13 17.71 3.96
CA ASN A 205 -6.41 16.65 4.69
C ASN A 205 -6.10 15.45 3.80
N GLN A 206 -6.84 15.30 2.71
CA GLN A 206 -6.72 14.22 1.74
C GLN A 206 -5.83 14.57 0.54
N GLY A 207 -5.22 15.78 0.51
CA GLY A 207 -4.37 16.24 -0.59
C GLY A 207 -5.03 17.27 -1.53
N GLY A 208 -6.30 17.61 -1.30
CA GLY A 208 -7.07 18.57 -2.10
C GLY A 208 -7.83 17.93 -3.28
N PRO A 209 -8.64 18.72 -4.02
CA PRO A 209 -9.32 18.24 -5.21
C PRO A 209 -8.33 18.00 -6.35
N ALA A 210 -8.64 17.06 -7.26
CA ALA A 210 -7.76 16.69 -8.37
C ALA A 210 -7.75 17.68 -9.55
N VAL A 211 -8.74 18.56 -9.61
CA VAL A 211 -8.86 19.66 -10.59
C VAL A 211 -9.34 20.94 -9.87
N GLY A 212 -9.16 22.10 -10.51
CA GLY A 212 -9.60 23.38 -9.94
C GLY A 212 -8.88 23.78 -8.64
N PHE A 213 -7.73 23.16 -8.36
CA PHE A 213 -6.93 23.43 -7.17
C PHE A 213 -6.07 24.70 -7.32
N LEU A 214 -5.72 25.29 -6.17
CA LEU A 214 -4.76 26.40 -6.09
C LEU A 214 -3.31 25.90 -6.25
N THR A 215 -2.41 26.79 -6.68
CA THR A 215 -0.99 26.48 -6.85
C THR A 215 -0.34 25.94 -5.57
N ALA A 216 -0.67 26.53 -4.42
CA ALA A 216 -0.18 26.06 -3.12
C ALA A 216 -0.88 24.76 -2.69
N LEU A 217 -0.15 23.90 -1.96
CA LEU A 217 -0.75 22.77 -1.27
C LEU A 217 -1.66 23.28 -0.14
N PRO A 218 -2.81 22.64 0.10
CA PRO A 218 -3.67 23.06 1.19
C PRO A 218 -3.01 22.71 2.53
N THR A 219 -3.26 23.53 3.54
CA THR A 219 -2.79 23.26 4.90
C THR A 219 -3.73 22.23 5.55
N PRO A 220 -3.22 21.10 6.07
CA PRO A 220 -4.00 20.15 6.86
C PRO A 220 -4.61 20.83 8.09
N THR A 221 -5.85 20.47 8.46
CA THR A 221 -6.53 20.97 9.68
C THR A 221 -6.49 19.96 10.82
N VAL A 222 -5.92 18.78 10.59
CA VAL A 222 -5.81 17.71 11.58
C VAL A 222 -4.35 17.34 11.79
N PRO A 223 -3.98 16.80 12.97
CA PRO A 223 -2.65 16.25 13.17
C PRO A 223 -2.44 14.99 12.33
N ARG A 224 -1.19 14.72 11.93
CA ARG A 224 -0.83 13.50 11.21
C ARG A 224 -1.07 12.29 12.12
N GLY A 225 -1.66 11.23 11.56
CA GLY A 225 -1.98 10.03 12.33
C GLY A 225 -3.33 10.07 13.04
N MET A 226 -4.13 11.13 12.84
CA MET A 226 -5.50 11.18 13.35
C MET A 226 -6.30 9.94 12.90
N SER A 227 -7.06 9.37 13.83
CA SER A 227 -8.01 8.29 13.57
C SER A 227 -9.36 8.87 13.20
N MET A 228 -10.03 8.25 12.22
CA MET A 228 -11.40 8.57 11.82
C MET A 228 -12.42 7.56 12.36
N ALA A 229 -12.01 6.67 13.27
CA ALA A 229 -12.92 5.74 13.94
C ALA A 229 -14.01 6.51 14.72
N GLY A 230 -15.24 5.97 14.73
CA GLY A 230 -16.37 6.59 15.42
C GLY A 230 -16.91 7.91 14.82
N MET A 231 -16.39 8.39 13.68
CA MET A 231 -16.90 9.60 13.01
C MET A 231 -18.15 9.37 12.15
N ASP A 232 -18.74 8.18 12.17
CA ASP A 232 -19.86 7.80 11.29
C ASP A 232 -21.17 8.60 11.53
N HIS A 233 -21.26 9.43 12.58
CA HIS A 233 -22.48 10.17 12.93
C HIS A 233 -22.29 11.56 13.57
N ALA A 234 -21.07 12.10 13.65
CA ALA A 234 -20.88 13.39 14.31
C ALA A 234 -21.26 14.55 13.38
N GLU A 235 -22.20 15.38 13.84
CA GLU A 235 -22.50 16.73 13.37
C GLU A 235 -21.20 17.48 13.07
N MET A 236 -20.81 17.49 11.81
CA MET A 236 -19.79 18.39 11.29
C MET A 236 -20.51 19.70 10.99
N ASP A 237 -20.89 20.41 12.05
CA ASP A 237 -21.37 21.78 11.95
C ASP A 237 -20.27 22.62 11.30
N HIS A 238 -20.64 23.25 10.20
CA HIS A 238 -19.81 24.20 9.48
C HIS A 238 -19.60 25.45 10.33
N GLU A 239 -18.58 25.48 11.17
CA GLU A 239 -18.03 26.75 11.69
C GLU A 239 -16.72 27.08 10.98
N ALA A 240 -16.84 27.99 10.01
CA ALA A 240 -15.74 28.78 9.52
C ALA A 240 -15.25 29.66 10.67
N HIS A 241 -14.03 29.44 11.14
CA HIS A 241 -13.34 30.38 12.01
C HIS A 241 -11.95 30.70 11.47
N ASP A 242 -11.85 31.95 11.00
CA ASP A 242 -10.62 32.71 10.83
C ASP A 242 -9.96 33.01 12.20
N ASP A 243 -8.65 33.28 12.09
CA ASP A 243 -7.77 34.06 12.99
C ASP A 243 -6.95 33.40 14.12
N HIS A 244 -5.63 33.45 13.88
CA HIS A 244 -4.54 33.94 14.74
C HIS A 244 -4.49 33.56 16.24
N ALA A 245 -3.45 32.81 16.64
CA ALA A 245 -2.45 33.24 17.63
C ALA A 245 -1.37 32.19 17.89
N ALA A 246 -0.16 32.67 18.15
CA ALA A 246 1.04 31.94 18.53
C ALA A 246 0.99 31.41 19.98
N HIS A 247 1.71 30.31 20.28
CA HIS A 247 2.87 30.28 21.20
C HIS A 247 3.34 28.85 21.57
N ALA A 248 4.67 28.71 21.53
CA ALA A 248 5.56 27.99 22.46
C ALA A 248 5.48 26.45 22.64
N ALA A 249 6.59 25.81 22.26
CA ALA A 249 6.96 24.42 22.54
C ALA A 249 7.34 24.17 24.01
N PRO A 250 7.37 22.88 24.42
CA PRO A 250 8.53 22.42 25.20
C PRO A 250 9.11 21.05 24.80
N ALA A 251 10.44 21.04 24.88
CA ALA A 251 11.44 20.01 25.18
C ALA A 251 11.11 18.51 25.22
N GLN A 252 11.98 17.75 24.54
CA GLN A 252 12.19 16.31 24.68
C GLN A 252 13.02 15.91 25.92
N PRO A 253 12.99 14.62 26.27
CA PRO A 253 14.23 13.92 26.62
C PRO A 253 14.38 12.58 25.85
N GLY A 254 15.62 12.26 25.47
CA GLY A 254 15.99 11.02 24.78
C GLY A 254 16.40 9.86 25.71
N HIS A 255 16.61 8.67 25.11
CA HIS A 255 17.75 7.75 25.35
C HIS A 255 17.60 6.43 24.54
N ASP A 256 18.69 6.10 23.83
CA ASP A 256 19.39 4.82 23.61
C ASP A 256 18.67 3.47 23.33
N GLY A 257 19.15 2.80 22.27
CA GLY A 257 19.88 1.53 22.42
C GLY A 257 19.21 0.19 22.02
N HIS A 258 19.62 -0.30 20.84
CA HIS A 258 19.82 -1.72 20.43
C HIS A 258 18.63 -2.69 20.25
N ALA A 259 18.44 -3.16 19.01
CA ALA A 259 18.80 -4.50 18.51
C ALA A 259 18.00 -4.83 17.23
N THR A 260 18.66 -5.19 16.14
CA THR A 260 18.00 -5.60 14.88
C THR A 260 17.38 -6.99 15.02
N PRO A 261 16.04 -7.16 14.90
CA PRO A 261 15.44 -8.48 14.82
C PRO A 261 15.55 -9.01 13.38
N ALA A 262 15.86 -10.29 13.26
CA ALA A 262 15.88 -10.99 11.98
C ALA A 262 14.49 -10.91 11.30
N MET A 263 14.49 -10.61 10.00
CA MET A 263 13.27 -10.37 9.22
C MET A 263 12.40 -11.61 9.06
N ASP A 264 11.09 -11.38 9.08
CA ASP A 264 10.04 -12.37 8.88
C ASP A 264 9.91 -12.82 7.41
N PRO A 265 9.95 -14.12 7.07
CA PRO A 265 9.53 -14.68 5.77
C PRO A 265 8.25 -14.11 5.12
N GLU A 266 7.27 -13.62 5.88
CA GLU A 266 6.08 -12.96 5.28
C GLU A 266 6.36 -11.49 4.88
N MET A 267 7.18 -10.78 5.67
CA MET A 267 7.72 -9.46 5.30
C MET A 267 8.65 -9.58 4.07
N HIS A 268 9.36 -10.70 3.96
CA HIS A 268 10.16 -11.07 2.79
C HIS A 268 9.33 -11.14 1.49
N GLN A 269 8.08 -11.60 1.56
CA GLN A 269 7.21 -11.76 0.39
C GLN A 269 6.54 -10.44 -0.05
N ALA A 270 6.16 -9.59 0.91
CA ALA A 270 5.74 -8.21 0.62
C ALA A 270 6.91 -7.37 0.06
N MET A 271 8.12 -7.57 0.59
CA MET A 271 9.34 -6.97 0.05
C MET A 271 9.68 -7.50 -1.34
N GLU A 272 9.49 -8.79 -1.63
CA GLU A 272 9.69 -9.37 -2.96
C GLU A 272 8.75 -8.75 -4.01
N PHE A 273 7.50 -8.45 -3.64
CA PHE A 273 6.54 -7.75 -4.50
C PHE A 273 7.00 -6.31 -4.81
N ILE A 274 7.45 -5.56 -3.81
CA ILE A 274 7.96 -4.19 -3.96
C ILE A 274 9.25 -4.17 -4.77
N VAL A 275 10.17 -5.11 -4.52
CA VAL A 275 11.40 -5.27 -5.31
C VAL A 275 11.08 -5.63 -6.75
N ARG A 276 10.10 -6.50 -7.02
CA ARG A 276 9.63 -6.80 -8.38
C ARG A 276 9.01 -5.58 -9.07
N LEU A 277 8.23 -4.78 -8.35
CA LEU A 277 7.64 -3.54 -8.87
C LEU A 277 8.72 -2.51 -9.22
N LEU A 278 9.75 -2.37 -8.38
CA LEU A 278 10.87 -1.45 -8.59
C LEU A 278 11.95 -1.99 -9.54
N SER A 279 11.94 -3.29 -9.83
CA SER A 279 12.81 -3.94 -10.83
C SER A 279 12.14 -4.10 -12.19
N ASP A 280 10.93 -3.55 -12.38
CA ASP A 280 10.33 -3.42 -13.71
C ASP A 280 11.15 -2.39 -14.52
N PRO A 281 11.75 -2.77 -15.66
CA PRO A 281 12.59 -1.88 -16.46
C PRO A 281 11.87 -0.61 -16.91
N ARG A 282 10.54 -0.63 -17.01
CA ARG A 282 9.71 0.53 -17.36
C ARG A 282 9.52 1.48 -16.18
N ILE A 283 9.47 0.96 -14.97
CA ILE A 283 9.40 1.77 -13.75
C ILE A 283 10.78 2.35 -13.44
N GLU A 284 11.84 1.55 -13.55
CA GLU A 284 13.23 2.01 -13.42
C GLU A 284 13.57 3.09 -14.46
N ALA A 285 13.21 2.89 -15.73
CA ALA A 285 13.38 3.92 -16.76
C ALA A 285 12.63 5.23 -16.45
N ARG A 286 11.45 5.16 -15.83
CA ARG A 286 10.69 6.35 -15.42
C ARG A 286 11.30 7.03 -14.19
N ILE A 287 11.84 6.26 -13.25
CA ILE A 287 12.57 6.77 -12.09
C ILE A 287 13.85 7.50 -12.53
N HIS A 288 14.58 6.96 -13.51
CA HIS A 288 15.79 7.60 -14.02
C HIS A 288 15.52 8.76 -14.99
N ALA A 289 14.36 8.79 -15.66
CA ALA A 289 13.97 9.89 -16.55
C ALA A 289 13.46 11.12 -15.79
N ASP A 290 13.07 10.97 -14.52
CA ASP A 290 12.61 12.07 -13.68
C ASP A 290 13.73 12.46 -12.68
N PRO A 291 14.26 13.70 -12.72
CA PRO A 291 15.35 14.12 -11.86
C PRO A 291 15.06 14.04 -10.35
N ARG A 292 13.79 14.19 -9.94
CA ARG A 292 13.38 14.15 -8.53
C ARG A 292 13.24 12.71 -8.05
N LEU A 293 12.63 11.84 -8.86
CA LEU A 293 12.65 10.40 -8.59
C LEU A 293 14.06 9.84 -8.59
N HIS A 294 14.90 10.31 -9.51
CA HIS A 294 16.29 9.93 -9.56
C HIS A 294 17.02 10.36 -8.29
N GLN A 295 16.73 11.55 -7.75
CA GLN A 295 17.34 12.03 -6.51
C GLN A 295 16.86 11.23 -5.28
N LEU A 296 15.58 10.91 -5.18
CA LEU A 296 15.03 10.03 -4.13
C LEU A 296 15.54 8.60 -4.25
N TRP A 297 15.68 8.10 -5.48
CA TRP A 297 16.24 6.80 -5.77
C TRP A 297 17.73 6.75 -5.46
N ALA A 298 18.48 7.81 -5.77
CA ALA A 298 19.90 7.94 -5.49
C ALA A 298 20.22 8.27 -4.03
N ASP A 299 19.21 8.44 -3.18
CA ASP A 299 19.38 8.63 -1.75
C ASP A 299 20.23 7.46 -1.18
N PRO A 300 21.35 7.74 -0.48
CA PRO A 300 22.24 6.70 0.03
C PRO A 300 21.55 5.72 0.97
N GLU A 301 20.55 6.14 1.74
CA GLU A 301 19.81 5.27 2.65
C GLU A 301 18.87 4.34 1.85
N VAL A 302 18.21 4.87 0.82
CA VAL A 302 17.40 4.07 -0.12
C VAL A 302 18.27 3.08 -0.88
N GLN A 303 19.43 3.52 -1.38
CA GLN A 303 20.39 2.65 -2.07
C GLN A 303 21.03 1.63 -1.14
N GLN A 304 21.30 1.97 0.12
CA GLN A 304 21.83 1.05 1.12
C GLN A 304 20.81 -0.01 1.48
N GLN A 305 19.52 0.36 1.64
CA GLN A 305 18.43 -0.59 1.82
C GLN A 305 18.27 -1.48 0.57
N LEU A 306 18.29 -0.91 -0.64
CA LEU A 306 18.23 -1.67 -1.89
C LEU A 306 19.42 -2.62 -2.08
N GLN A 307 20.64 -2.20 -1.73
CA GLN A 307 21.84 -3.05 -1.78
C GLN A 307 21.82 -4.14 -0.72
N MET A 308 21.35 -3.83 0.49
CA MET A 308 21.12 -4.82 1.54
C MET A 308 20.10 -5.86 1.07
N MET A 309 19.01 -5.42 0.43
CA MET A 309 18.01 -6.29 -0.19
C MET A 309 18.61 -7.14 -1.34
N ARG A 310 19.36 -6.55 -2.27
CA ARG A 310 20.01 -7.28 -3.39
C ARG A 310 21.02 -8.33 -2.90
N ARG A 311 21.75 -8.06 -1.81
CA ARG A 311 22.70 -9.02 -1.22
C ARG A 311 22.00 -10.20 -0.55
N MET A 312 20.79 -10.02 -0.04
CA MET A 312 19.99 -11.11 0.53
C MET A 312 19.33 -12.00 -0.53
N HIS A 313 19.22 -11.54 -1.79
CA HIS A 313 18.49 -12.21 -2.87
C HIS A 313 19.31 -12.47 -4.15
N GLY A 314 20.63 -12.27 -4.12
CA GLY A 314 21.51 -12.59 -5.23
C GLY A 314 21.63 -14.10 -5.47
N PRO A 315 21.95 -14.56 -6.68
CA PRO A 315 21.94 -15.98 -7.09
C PRO A 315 23.02 -16.87 -6.43
N GLY A 316 23.54 -16.50 -5.26
CA GLY A 316 24.51 -17.27 -4.47
C GLY A 316 24.07 -17.58 -3.03
N ALA A 317 22.89 -17.14 -2.57
CA ALA A 317 22.48 -17.27 -1.17
C ALA A 317 22.05 -18.69 -0.75
N GLU A 318 21.84 -19.62 -1.68
CA GLU A 318 21.45 -21.02 -1.38
C GLU A 318 22.64 -22.01 -1.30
N GLY A 319 23.88 -21.54 -1.49
CA GLY A 319 25.05 -22.44 -1.65
C GLY A 319 25.88 -22.78 -0.40
N ASP A 320 25.83 -21.98 0.67
CA ASP A 320 26.94 -21.97 1.64
C ASP A 320 26.60 -22.48 3.06
N GLN A 321 25.42 -23.07 3.28
CA GLN A 321 25.07 -23.68 4.58
C GLN A 321 25.40 -25.18 4.69
N ARG A 322 26.20 -25.76 3.78
CA ARG A 322 26.60 -27.18 3.84
C ARG A 322 28.11 -27.47 3.92
N ARG A 323 28.96 -26.49 4.25
CA ARG A 323 30.37 -26.76 4.60
C ARG A 323 30.85 -25.83 5.70
N GLY A 324 30.90 -26.30 6.94
CA GLY A 324 31.52 -25.53 8.01
C GLY A 324 31.27 -26.00 9.43
N VAL A 325 31.46 -27.30 9.72
CA VAL A 325 31.77 -27.73 11.09
C VAL A 325 33.09 -28.50 11.04
N GLN A 326 34.20 -27.76 11.10
CA GLN A 326 35.46 -28.29 11.60
C GLN A 326 35.67 -27.69 12.98
N GLN A 327 35.62 -28.55 13.99
CA GLN A 327 36.03 -28.23 15.35
C GLN A 327 37.56 -28.05 15.40
N PRO A 328 38.07 -27.08 16.19
CA PRO A 328 39.50 -26.92 16.37
C PRO A 328 40.06 -27.98 17.32
N GLY A 329 41.22 -28.53 16.94
CA GLY A 329 41.88 -29.62 17.64
C GLY A 329 42.50 -29.22 18.97
N HIS A 330 42.42 -30.14 19.93
CA HIS A 330 43.34 -30.23 21.05
C HIS A 330 44.32 -31.38 20.79
N GLN A 331 45.60 -31.04 20.80
CA GLN A 331 46.73 -31.97 20.84
C GLN A 331 46.75 -32.70 22.19
N HIS A 332 46.75 -34.03 22.15
CA HIS A 332 47.47 -34.83 23.14
C HIS A 332 47.98 -36.14 22.54
N GLN A 333 49.17 -36.50 23.01
CA GLN A 333 50.09 -37.50 22.48
C GLN A 333 49.59 -38.94 22.63
N GLN A 334 50.03 -39.79 21.71
CA GLN A 334 49.97 -41.27 21.80
C GLN A 334 50.75 -41.79 23.02
N PRO A 335 50.52 -43.04 23.42
CA PRO A 335 51.38 -44.10 22.87
C PRO A 335 50.64 -45.37 22.41
N GLU A 336 51.40 -46.13 21.61
CA GLU A 336 51.29 -47.54 21.16
C GLU A 336 50.74 -48.48 22.27
N ASP A 337 50.07 -49.61 22.00
CA ASP A 337 50.54 -50.74 21.20
C ASP A 337 49.48 -51.89 21.12
N GLN A 338 49.64 -52.77 20.13
CA GLN A 338 49.24 -54.21 20.03
C GLN A 338 47.82 -54.70 19.63
N HIS A 339 47.80 -55.35 18.44
CA HIS A 339 47.31 -56.71 18.06
C HIS A 339 45.90 -57.18 18.52
N GLN A 340 45.04 -57.88 17.74
CA GLN A 340 45.21 -58.92 16.70
C GLN A 340 43.80 -59.28 16.12
N HIS A 341 43.73 -59.78 14.87
CA HIS A 341 42.79 -60.80 14.29
C HIS A 341 41.26 -60.75 14.58
N HIS A 342 40.30 -61.01 13.67
CA HIS A 342 40.19 -61.97 12.57
C HIS A 342 38.86 -61.75 11.81
N GLN A 343 38.87 -62.03 10.49
CA GLN A 343 37.82 -62.63 9.64
C GLN A 343 36.45 -61.95 9.36
N GLN A 344 36.22 -61.67 8.07
CA GLN A 344 34.90 -61.69 7.39
C GLN A 344 34.43 -63.15 7.17
N PRO A 345 33.12 -63.36 6.91
CA PRO A 345 32.75 -63.65 5.52
C PRO A 345 31.43 -63.01 5.04
N GLN A 346 31.26 -63.14 3.72
CA GLN A 346 30.34 -62.48 2.78
C GLN A 346 28.98 -63.24 2.59
N PRO A 347 28.09 -62.85 1.64
CA PRO A 347 26.64 -62.67 1.84
C PRO A 347 25.75 -63.79 1.26
N ARG A 348 24.41 -63.70 1.40
CA ARG A 348 23.45 -64.40 0.54
C ARG A 348 22.07 -63.72 0.38
N ASN A 349 21.81 -63.37 -0.88
CA ASN A 349 20.61 -63.62 -1.70
C ASN A 349 19.23 -63.04 -1.34
N GLN A 350 18.75 -62.18 -2.26
CA GLN A 350 17.35 -62.07 -2.69
C GLN A 350 16.84 -63.39 -3.31
N PRO A 351 15.51 -63.57 -3.44
CA PRO A 351 14.92 -63.38 -4.78
C PRO A 351 13.54 -62.70 -4.82
N GLN A 352 13.27 -62.13 -6.00
CA GLN A 352 12.02 -61.52 -6.48
C GLN A 352 10.87 -62.51 -6.72
N ARG A 353 9.68 -61.91 -6.94
CA ARG A 353 8.42 -62.37 -7.60
C ARG A 353 7.31 -62.62 -6.57
N ARG A 354 6.08 -62.10 -6.70
CA ARG A 354 5.30 -61.58 -7.83
C ARG A 354 4.55 -60.31 -7.46
#